data_AF-A0A8T3NUB2-F1
#
_entry.id   AF-A0A8T3NUB2-F1
#
_cell.length_a   1.000
_cell.length_b   1.000
_cell.length_c   1.000
_cell.angle_alpha   90.00
_cell.angle_beta   90.00
_cell.angle_gamma   90.00
#
_symmetry.space_group_name_H-M   'P 1'
#
loop_
_entity.id
_entity.type
_entity.pdbx_description
1 polymer ?
#
loop_
_entity_poly.entity_id
_entity_poly.type
_entity_poly.pdbx_seq_one_letter_code
_entity_poly.pdbx_strand_id
1 'polypeptide(L)'
;MLTPVGPDTRGILHPEAGLRRFRLRTFAPSPCVARLVERYWVADWDLRGCEPYVQQVLPQPVANVCFEAGGASVHGVITGQTSHRLEGQGRVVGVTFRPGGFRPFLSHPMSVLTDSVRSMTDVFGSAGNALERAVSST
;
A
#
# COMPACT_ATOMS: atom_id res chain seq x y z
N MET A 1 -12.92 -15.23 -0.44
CA MET A 1 -13.41 -14.14 0.44
C MET A 1 -12.22 -13.61 1.23
N LEU A 2 -12.06 -12.29 1.36
CA LEU A 2 -11.06 -11.68 2.23
C LEU A 2 -11.59 -11.65 3.66
N THR A 3 -10.78 -12.07 4.63
CA THR A 3 -11.17 -12.07 6.04
C THR A 3 -10.72 -10.77 6.68
N PRO A 4 -11.63 -9.92 7.20
CA PRO A 4 -11.25 -8.73 7.93
C PRO A 4 -10.43 -9.07 9.17
N VAL A 5 -9.42 -8.26 9.43
CA VAL A 5 -8.69 -8.23 10.70
C VAL A 5 -8.75 -6.80 11.25
N GLY A 6 -8.54 -6.62 12.56
CA GLY A 6 -8.52 -5.30 13.17
C GLY A 6 -7.53 -4.34 12.47
N PRO A 7 -7.78 -3.03 12.47
CA PRO A 7 -6.92 -2.08 11.78
C PRO A 7 -5.50 -2.12 12.36
N ASP A 8 -4.50 -2.33 11.50
CA ASP A 8 -3.08 -2.25 11.89
C ASP A 8 -2.60 -0.80 11.75
N THR A 9 -2.59 -0.07 12.85
CA THR A 9 -2.18 1.34 12.90
C THR A 9 -0.69 1.53 13.17
N ARG A 10 0.10 0.45 13.29
CA ARG A 10 1.54 0.56 13.52
C ARG A 10 2.19 1.34 12.39
N GLY A 11 3.01 2.31 12.78
CA GLY A 11 3.67 3.22 11.84
C GLY A 11 2.85 4.46 11.47
N ILE A 12 1.54 4.49 11.69
CA ILE A 12 0.74 5.70 11.46
C ILE A 12 1.03 6.71 12.56
N LEU A 13 1.56 7.87 12.19
CA LEU A 13 1.79 8.96 13.15
C LEU A 13 0.49 9.66 13.48
N HIS A 14 0.28 9.97 14.76
CA HIS A 14 -0.96 10.56 15.30
C HIS A 14 -2.24 9.82 14.84
N PRO A 15 -2.35 8.51 15.12
CA PRO A 15 -3.39 7.67 14.54
C PRO A 15 -4.81 8.12 14.90
N GLU A 16 -5.04 8.70 16.08
CA GLU A 16 -6.34 9.24 16.46
C GLU A 16 -6.78 10.41 15.56
N ALA A 17 -5.87 11.33 15.26
CA ALA A 17 -6.14 12.45 14.36
C ALA A 17 -6.36 11.96 12.92
N GLY A 18 -5.53 11.01 12.48
CA GLY A 18 -5.60 10.41 11.16
C GLY A 18 -6.91 9.65 10.92
N LEU A 19 -7.30 8.78 11.84
CA LEU A 19 -8.51 7.95 11.73
C LEU A 19 -9.82 8.76 11.80
N ARG A 20 -9.76 10.06 12.14
CA ARG A 20 -10.89 10.99 11.95
C ARG A 20 -11.02 11.51 10.52
N ARG A 21 -9.97 11.37 9.71
CA ARG A 21 -9.88 11.88 8.32
C ARG A 21 -9.96 10.78 7.27
N PHE A 22 -9.56 9.55 7.61
CA PHE A 22 -9.68 8.38 6.73
C PHE A 22 -10.07 7.15 7.53
N ARG A 23 -10.56 6.13 6.81
CA ARG A 23 -10.85 4.81 7.36
C ARG A 23 -9.76 3.85 6.90
N LEU A 24 -9.24 3.04 7.82
CA LEU A 24 -8.32 1.96 7.52
C LEU A 24 -8.97 0.61 7.79
N ARG A 25 -8.93 -0.26 6.79
CA ARG A 25 -9.38 -1.66 6.91
C ARG A 25 -8.24 -2.57 6.53
N THR A 26 -8.09 -3.66 7.25
CA THR A 26 -7.03 -4.65 7.02
C THR A 26 -7.66 -6.01 6.81
N PHE A 27 -7.06 -6.81 5.93
CA PHE A 27 -7.56 -8.13 5.56
C PHE A 27 -6.41 -9.14 5.52
N ALA A 28 -6.68 -10.35 5.98
CA ALA A 28 -5.74 -11.46 5.89
C ALA A 28 -5.54 -11.90 4.42
N PRO A 29 -4.33 -12.34 4.05
CA PRO A 29 -4.07 -12.92 2.75
C PRO A 29 -4.74 -14.29 2.59
N SER A 30 -5.00 -14.69 1.35
CA SER A 30 -5.43 -16.07 1.08
C SER A 30 -4.28 -17.06 1.34
N PRO A 31 -4.58 -18.33 1.65
CA PRO A 31 -3.54 -19.32 1.96
C PRO A 31 -2.47 -19.50 0.89
N CYS A 32 -2.83 -19.35 -0.39
CA CYS A 32 -1.89 -19.54 -1.51
C CYS A 32 -0.79 -18.47 -1.58
N VAL A 33 -1.03 -17.27 -1.03
CA VAL A 33 -0.05 -16.16 -1.04
C VAL A 33 0.45 -15.79 0.35
N ALA A 34 -0.09 -16.40 1.42
CA ALA A 34 0.25 -16.08 2.81
C ALA A 34 1.74 -16.23 3.17
N ARG A 35 2.52 -17.00 2.38
CA ARG A 35 3.98 -17.09 2.53
C ARG A 35 4.72 -15.84 2.06
N LEU A 36 4.13 -15.06 1.14
CA LEU A 36 4.73 -13.87 0.54
C LEU A 36 4.09 -12.58 1.08
N VAL A 37 2.77 -12.60 1.26
CA VAL A 37 1.96 -11.46 1.68
C VAL A 37 1.69 -11.55 3.18
N GLU A 38 1.87 -10.44 3.89
CA GLU A 38 1.50 -10.30 5.31
C GLU A 38 0.03 -9.94 5.44
N ARG A 39 -0.42 -8.92 4.69
CA ARG A 39 -1.78 -8.39 4.75
C ARG A 39 -2.16 -7.60 3.49
N TYR A 40 -3.46 -7.46 3.29
CA TYR A 40 -4.04 -6.42 2.45
C TYR A 40 -4.58 -5.30 3.32
N TRP A 41 -4.58 -4.08 2.81
CA TRP A 41 -5.19 -2.95 3.50
C TRP A 41 -5.91 -2.03 2.51
N VAL A 42 -6.92 -1.34 3.01
CA VAL A 42 -7.67 -0.33 2.25
C VAL A 42 -7.76 0.91 3.11
N ALA A 43 -7.23 2.01 2.59
CA ALA A 43 -7.42 3.35 3.14
C ALA A 43 -8.39 4.10 2.23
N ASP A 44 -9.48 4.64 2.77
CA ASP A 44 -10.40 5.48 2.02
C ASP A 44 -10.79 6.73 2.81
N TRP A 45 -11.05 7.81 2.09
CA TRP A 45 -11.40 9.10 2.67
C TRP A 45 -12.41 9.83 1.81
N ASP A 46 -13.18 10.70 2.46
CA ASP A 46 -14.03 11.70 1.83
C ASP A 46 -13.87 13.00 2.62
N LEU A 47 -13.09 13.90 2.04
CA LEU A 47 -12.73 15.22 2.55
C LEU A 47 -13.25 16.32 1.62
N ARG A 48 -14.26 16.03 0.79
CA ARG A 48 -14.90 17.06 -0.05
C ARG A 48 -15.49 18.15 0.86
N GLY A 49 -15.17 19.41 0.56
CA GLY A 49 -15.57 20.55 1.39
C GLY A 49 -14.79 20.68 2.71
N CYS A 50 -13.76 19.88 2.93
CA CYS A 50 -12.83 19.98 4.06
C CYS A 50 -11.43 20.37 3.56
N GLU A 51 -10.61 20.93 4.46
CA GLU A 51 -9.20 21.18 4.16
C GLU A 51 -8.43 19.86 3.94
N PRO A 52 -7.49 19.84 2.97
CA PRO A 52 -6.53 18.77 2.77
C PRO A 52 -5.86 18.31 4.06
N TYR A 53 -5.62 17.01 4.18
CA TYR A 53 -4.97 16.42 5.35
C TYR A 53 -3.70 15.68 4.95
N VAL A 54 -2.59 15.91 5.65
CA VAL A 54 -1.35 15.16 5.42
C VAL A 54 -1.21 14.09 6.49
N GLN A 55 -1.29 12.83 6.07
CA GLN A 55 -0.99 11.69 6.94
C GLN A 55 0.49 11.33 6.82
N GLN A 56 1.17 11.25 7.95
CA GLN A 56 2.56 10.83 8.03
C GLN A 56 2.66 9.37 8.50
N VAL A 57 3.51 8.57 7.87
CA VAL A 57 3.66 7.15 8.17
C VAL A 57 5.13 6.77 8.27
N LEU A 58 5.50 6.05 9.32
CA LEU A 58 6.73 5.28 9.48
C LEU A 58 6.47 3.84 9.01
N PRO A 59 6.73 3.53 7.73
CA PRO A 59 6.43 2.22 7.18
C PRO A 59 7.29 1.13 7.83
N GLN A 60 6.74 -0.10 7.88
CA GLN A 60 7.55 -1.28 8.16
C GLN A 60 8.59 -1.46 7.03
N PRO A 61 9.80 -1.97 7.33
CA PRO A 61 10.88 -2.11 6.35
C PRO A 61 10.65 -3.31 5.40
N VAL A 62 9.55 -3.27 4.66
CA VAL A 62 9.08 -4.28 3.72
C VAL A 62 8.55 -3.61 2.46
N ALA A 63 8.52 -4.33 1.35
CA ALA A 63 7.90 -3.81 0.14
C ALA A 63 6.37 -3.74 0.28
N ASN A 64 5.79 -2.72 -0.35
CA ASN A 64 4.35 -2.57 -0.50
C ASN A 64 4.00 -2.36 -1.97
N VAL A 65 2.85 -2.88 -2.39
CA VAL A 65 2.24 -2.51 -3.68
C VAL A 65 0.98 -1.73 -3.37
N CYS A 66 0.82 -0.56 -3.97
CA CYS A 66 -0.32 0.34 -3.77
C CYS A 66 -1.06 0.53 -5.09
N PHE A 67 -2.38 0.58 -5.02
CA PHE A 67 -3.29 0.85 -6.13
C PHE A 67 -4.18 2.02 -5.74
N GLU A 68 -4.23 3.05 -6.57
CA GLU A 68 -5.05 4.25 -6.38
C GLU A 68 -5.53 4.78 -7.72
N ALA A 69 -6.36 5.84 -7.73
CA ALA A 69 -6.95 6.37 -8.96
C ALA A 69 -5.90 6.84 -9.99
N GLY A 70 -4.70 7.23 -9.53
CA GLY A 70 -3.58 7.63 -10.38
C GLY A 70 -2.73 6.47 -10.94
N GLY A 71 -3.05 5.23 -10.55
CA GLY A 71 -2.38 4.02 -11.02
C GLY A 71 -1.84 3.17 -9.87
N ALA A 72 -0.84 2.34 -10.18
CA ALA A 72 -0.27 1.42 -9.22
C ALA A 72 1.25 1.55 -9.10
N SER A 73 1.74 1.41 -7.87
CA SER A 73 3.15 1.63 -7.52
C SER A 73 3.69 0.51 -6.63
N VAL A 74 4.97 0.21 -6.82
CA VAL A 74 5.77 -0.65 -5.95
C VAL A 74 6.64 0.24 -5.08
N HIS A 75 6.35 0.27 -3.78
CA HIS A 75 7.16 0.91 -2.77
C HIS A 75 8.15 -0.12 -2.23
N GLY A 76 9.44 0.17 -2.31
CA GLY A 76 10.46 -0.71 -1.74
C GLY A 76 10.57 -0.60 -0.22
N VAL A 77 11.72 -0.98 0.31
CA VAL A 77 12.02 -0.82 1.74
C VAL A 77 12.30 0.65 2.00
N ILE A 78 11.39 1.33 2.68
CA ILE A 78 11.55 2.74 3.04
C ILE A 78 12.20 2.83 4.42
N THR A 79 13.29 3.60 4.53
CA THR A 79 14.09 3.77 5.75
C THR A 79 13.65 4.98 6.57
N GLY A 80 12.90 5.89 5.95
CA GLY A 80 12.42 7.13 6.57
C GLY A 80 10.90 7.20 6.70
N GLN A 81 10.44 8.39 7.06
CA GLN A 81 9.02 8.71 7.10
C GLN A 81 8.49 9.05 5.70
N THR A 82 7.26 8.65 5.44
CA THR A 82 6.50 9.01 4.24
C THR A 82 5.36 9.97 4.61
N SER A 83 4.97 10.83 3.68
CA SER A 83 3.86 11.77 3.84
C SER A 83 2.88 11.60 2.68
N HIS A 84 1.60 11.43 3.00
CA HIS A 84 0.52 11.25 2.03
C HIS A 84 -0.50 12.36 2.20
N ARG A 85 -0.67 13.18 1.16
CA ARG A 85 -1.66 14.25 1.13
C ARG A 85 -3.01 13.67 0.67
N LEU A 86 -4.00 13.72 1.56
CA LEU A 86 -5.37 13.28 1.33
C LEU A 86 -6.25 14.50 1.01
N GLU A 87 -6.94 14.43 -0.12
CA GLU A 87 -7.81 15.50 -0.62
C GLU A 87 -9.04 14.93 -1.31
N GLY A 88 -10.12 15.72 -1.35
CA GLY A 88 -11.35 15.34 -2.02
C GLY A 88 -11.83 13.96 -1.55
N GLN A 89 -12.17 13.09 -2.49
CA GLN A 89 -12.48 11.70 -2.19
C GLN A 89 -11.41 10.81 -2.81
N GLY A 90 -10.98 9.78 -2.09
CA GLY A 90 -10.00 8.85 -2.61
C GLY A 90 -9.93 7.54 -1.86
N ARG A 91 -9.19 6.61 -2.45
CA ARG A 91 -8.96 5.27 -1.92
C ARG A 91 -7.60 4.79 -2.37
N VAL A 92 -6.89 4.12 -1.48
CA VAL A 92 -5.71 3.31 -1.76
C VAL A 92 -5.99 1.88 -1.31
N VAL A 93 -5.75 0.92 -2.19
CA VAL A 93 -5.66 -0.50 -1.84
C VAL A 93 -4.20 -0.88 -1.81
N GLY A 94 -3.75 -1.51 -0.73
CA GLY A 94 -2.36 -1.90 -0.59
C GLY A 94 -2.15 -3.35 -0.23
N VAL A 95 -1.01 -3.87 -0.65
CA VAL A 95 -0.49 -5.19 -0.33
C VAL A 95 0.81 -4.99 0.44
N THR A 96 0.86 -5.45 1.69
CA THR A 96 2.10 -5.47 2.47
C THR A 96 2.71 -6.85 2.41
N PHE A 97 3.96 -6.94 1.95
CA PHE A 97 4.69 -8.19 1.88
C PHE A 97 5.34 -8.54 3.22
N ARG A 98 5.58 -9.84 3.44
CA ARG A 98 6.44 -10.29 4.54
C ARG A 98 7.89 -9.84 4.26
N PRO A 99 8.76 -9.73 5.27
CA PRO A 99 10.20 -9.57 5.04
C PRO A 99 10.72 -10.62 4.06
N GLY A 100 11.35 -10.17 2.97
CA GLY A 100 11.82 -11.04 1.88
C GLY A 100 10.73 -11.61 0.96
N GLY A 101 9.44 -11.45 1.28
CA GLY A 101 8.32 -12.00 0.50
C GLY A 101 8.19 -11.41 -0.91
N PHE A 102 8.78 -10.25 -1.16
CA PHE A 102 8.81 -9.62 -2.49
C PHE A 102 9.96 -10.12 -3.37
N ARG A 103 10.96 -10.81 -2.80
CA ARG A 103 12.17 -11.25 -3.51
C ARG A 103 11.89 -12.07 -4.78
N PRO A 104 10.90 -12.97 -4.86
CA PRO A 104 10.64 -13.76 -6.07
C PRO A 104 10.27 -12.94 -7.30
N PHE A 105 9.82 -11.69 -7.12
CA PHE A 105 9.40 -10.81 -8.22
C PHE A 105 10.52 -9.95 -8.79
N LEU A 106 11.74 -10.10 -8.27
CA LEU A 106 12.90 -9.30 -8.69
C LEU A 106 13.98 -10.17 -9.34
N SER A 107 14.48 -9.70 -10.47
CA SER A 107 15.70 -10.19 -11.11
C SER A 107 16.98 -9.61 -10.49
N HIS A 108 16.85 -8.59 -9.63
CA HIS A 108 17.94 -7.87 -8.98
C HIS A 108 17.84 -7.98 -7.45
N PRO A 109 18.90 -7.62 -6.69
CA PRO A 109 18.82 -7.56 -5.23
C PRO A 109 17.74 -6.60 -4.74
N MET A 110 17.07 -6.91 -3.61
CA MET A 110 16.04 -6.04 -3.00
C MET A 110 16.53 -4.62 -2.70
N SER A 111 17.85 -4.44 -2.48
CA SER A 111 18.45 -3.13 -2.19
C SER A 111 18.26 -2.10 -3.30
N VAL A 112 18.02 -2.52 -4.55
CA VAL A 112 17.72 -1.60 -5.65
C VAL A 112 16.37 -0.90 -5.50
N LEU A 113 15.51 -1.44 -4.63
CA LEU A 113 14.21 -0.84 -4.32
C LEU A 113 14.24 0.02 -3.05
N THR A 114 15.31 -0.01 -2.25
CA THR A 114 15.40 0.77 -1.01
C THR A 114 15.17 2.25 -1.30
N ASP A 115 14.30 2.89 -0.50
CA ASP A 115 13.90 4.29 -0.62
C ASP A 115 13.44 4.70 -2.03
N SER A 116 12.84 3.76 -2.77
CA SER A 116 12.37 4.00 -4.12
C SER A 116 10.90 3.60 -4.30
N VAL A 117 10.27 4.27 -5.25
CA VAL A 117 8.94 3.93 -5.79
C VAL A 117 9.11 3.61 -7.27
N ARG A 118 8.60 2.46 -7.70
CA ARG A 118 8.65 1.99 -9.09
C ARG A 118 7.25 1.79 -9.64
N SER A 119 7.10 1.89 -10.96
CA SER A 119 5.82 1.55 -11.59
C SER A 119 5.60 0.03 -11.56
N MET A 120 4.35 -0.40 -11.69
CA MET A 120 4.04 -1.82 -11.85
C MET A 120 4.69 -2.41 -13.10
N THR A 121 4.82 -1.63 -14.19
CA THR A 121 5.49 -2.08 -15.42
C THR A 121 6.97 -2.36 -15.19
N ASP A 122 7.68 -1.51 -14.44
CA ASP A 122 9.12 -1.68 -14.20
C ASP A 122 9.43 -2.99 -13.45
N VAL A 123 8.51 -3.44 -12.60
CA VAL A 123 8.72 -4.61 -11.74
C VAL A 123 8.08 -5.88 -12.31
N PHE A 124 6.87 -5.79 -12.85
CA PHE A 124 6.08 -6.94 -13.29
C PHE A 124 5.85 -6.99 -14.81
N GLY A 125 6.38 -6.04 -15.58
CA GLY A 125 6.15 -5.93 -17.01
C GLY A 125 4.66 -5.82 -17.36
N SER A 126 4.25 -6.50 -18.44
CA SER A 126 2.87 -6.49 -18.93
C SER A 126 1.85 -7.08 -17.96
N ALA A 127 2.27 -8.00 -17.07
CA ALA A 127 1.41 -8.55 -16.03
C ALA A 127 1.00 -7.48 -15.00
N GLY A 128 1.89 -6.51 -14.72
CA GLY A 128 1.60 -5.37 -13.86
C GLY A 128 0.46 -4.50 -14.41
N ASN A 129 0.49 -4.22 -15.71
CA ASN A 129 -0.55 -3.42 -16.39
C ASN A 129 -1.91 -4.12 -16.46
N ALA A 130 -1.91 -5.46 -16.53
CA ALA A 130 -3.14 -6.23 -16.44
C ALA A 130 -3.74 -6.15 -15.03
N LEU A 131 -2.91 -6.27 -14.00
CA LEU A 131 -3.34 -6.20 -12.61
C LEU A 131 -3.88 -4.81 -12.23
N GLU A 132 -3.18 -3.74 -12.62
CA GLU A 132 -3.62 -2.37 -12.38
C GLU A 132 -5.02 -2.11 -12.95
N ARG A 133 -5.27 -2.51 -14.20
CA ARG A 133 -6.60 -2.38 -14.83
C ARG A 133 -7.69 -3.19 -14.13
N ALA A 134 -7.34 -4.38 -13.62
CA ALA A 134 -8.30 -5.23 -12.93
C ALA A 134 -8.70 -4.68 -11.56
N VAL A 135 -7.78 -4.01 -10.85
CA VAL A 135 -8.08 -3.37 -9.56
C VAL A 135 -8.84 -2.07 -9.75
N SER A 136 -8.49 -1.28 -10.77
CA SER A 136 -9.15 0.01 -11.04
C SER A 136 -10.59 -0.12 -11.56
N SER A 137 -11.02 -1.30 -12.00
CA SER A 137 -12.39 -1.58 -12.45
C SER A 137 -13.35 -2.06 -11.35
N THR A 138 -12.87 -2.15 -10.10
CA THR A 138 -13.62 -2.65 -8.93
C THR A 138 -14.06 -1.51 -8.00
#